data_AF-A0A0W8DEU4-F1
#
_entry.id   AF-A0A0W8DEU4-F1
#
_cell.length_a   1.000
_cell.length_b   1.000
_cell.length_c   1.000
_cell.angle_alpha   90.00
_cell.angle_beta   90.00
_cell.angle_gamma   90.00
#
_symmetry.space_group_name_H-M   'P 1'
#
loop_
_entity.id
_entity.type
_entity.pdbx_description
1 polymer ?
#
loop_
_entity_poly.entity_id
_entity_poly.type
_entity_poly.pdbx_seq_one_letter_code
_entity_poly.pdbx_strand_id
1 'polypeptide(L)'
;MVELVRRHPVLSQRNSIYQNHEQCCAEGLKKAFHYIKLVQDQCVDDPRDQQELYVALGERLPLEVHRAMFIPTLENQADSAQQAKWLPLARSFKIIGAYAQTELGHGSNVQGIETTAMYDKETQMFVINSPTLTSRKWWPGGLGKTATHAIVHAKLYIDEDNKGVQAFIVPLRSLKNHTPLPGIEMGDIGPKVGFNSLDNGYAVFRNVRIPRRNMLMKYAKVRKDGTFIKPKSSKLVYLTMTQVRAYLILKLSFILGAATTITTRFSAARVQGKRAKCNDLTKEYQVLDYQNQQHVLLPLIGLAYAANFAGRAITALHDDTLELVKRGHGSFATQIAEVHAVSSGLKALLADRVNDGIEQCRRLCGGCGFLQSSNLAHLFAENVGACTFEGTFDVLVQQHARHLLKAHARLSRSKVSGVDEEETPTSFLRFADLYNDPRLRCNAYRAEDFGKFHVLTDALEVRAARSIQRLVEAMETSGNDRNSCMLLMTTVSTHHAELMLLKSFISGVYSLPAGKTKAAVAQLCQLFGASLLVRGLGVFRQDDYFSNAQGEMVHQHLQKLLVPVRRNAVRLTDAWDFSDFELNSTIGRYDGDIYRALVEQTKREPLNASQVIDEYDKYLRPLIQSAL
;
A
#
# COMPACT_ATOMS: atom_id res chain seq x y z
N MET A 1 -17.69 6.23 13.27
CA MET A 1 -16.82 7.20 12.57
C MET A 1 -17.39 7.68 11.24
N VAL A 2 -17.74 6.78 10.31
CA VAL A 2 -18.31 7.14 8.99
C VAL A 2 -19.50 8.10 9.09
N GLU A 3 -20.45 7.82 9.99
CA GLU A 3 -21.64 8.67 10.18
C GLU A 3 -21.30 10.10 10.65
N LEU A 4 -20.23 10.29 11.42
CA LEU A 4 -19.77 11.63 11.84
C LEU A 4 -19.30 12.43 10.62
N VAL A 5 -18.53 11.80 9.73
CA VAL A 5 -18.07 12.43 8.48
C VAL A 5 -19.26 12.73 7.57
N ARG A 6 -20.18 11.77 7.40
CA ARG A 6 -21.34 11.89 6.52
C ARG A 6 -22.28 13.03 6.91
N ARG A 7 -22.47 13.28 8.20
CA ARG A 7 -23.30 14.39 8.71
C ARG A 7 -22.59 15.74 8.68
N HIS A 8 -21.26 15.76 8.61
CA HIS A 8 -20.50 16.99 8.67
C HIS A 8 -20.64 17.79 7.35
N PRO A 9 -21.03 19.08 7.37
CA PRO A 9 -21.38 19.84 6.17
C PRO A 9 -20.23 20.03 5.18
N VAL A 10 -18.98 20.05 5.66
CA VAL A 10 -17.77 20.18 4.82
C VAL A 10 -17.12 18.82 4.50
N LEU A 11 -16.85 17.99 5.51
CA LEU A 11 -16.14 16.71 5.32
C LEU A 11 -16.93 15.68 4.49
N SER A 12 -18.24 15.82 4.38
CA SER A 12 -19.09 14.96 3.54
C SER A 12 -19.04 15.31 2.05
N GLN A 13 -18.49 16.47 1.66
CA GLN A 13 -18.52 16.92 0.27
C GLN A 13 -17.59 16.09 -0.62
N ARG A 14 -18.04 15.73 -1.83
CA ARG A 14 -17.32 14.87 -2.80
C ARG A 14 -17.22 15.52 -4.20
N ASN A 15 -16.91 16.82 -4.23
CA ASN A 15 -16.95 17.62 -5.46
C ASN A 15 -15.58 17.81 -6.14
N SER A 16 -14.53 17.13 -5.65
CA SER A 16 -13.15 17.29 -6.15
C SER A 16 -12.99 16.93 -7.63
N ILE A 17 -13.87 16.07 -8.18
CA ILE A 17 -13.88 15.70 -9.59
C ILE A 17 -14.15 16.88 -10.54
N TYR A 18 -14.73 17.98 -10.04
CA TYR A 18 -15.04 19.19 -10.81
C TYR A 18 -14.03 20.34 -10.56
N GLN A 19 -13.01 20.09 -9.75
CA GLN A 19 -12.08 21.11 -9.28
C GLN A 19 -10.73 21.00 -9.99
N ASN A 20 -10.11 22.14 -10.26
CA ASN A 20 -8.71 22.18 -10.69
C ASN A 20 -7.76 21.95 -9.49
N HIS A 21 -6.45 21.87 -9.74
CA HIS A 21 -5.43 21.59 -8.71
C HIS A 21 -5.42 22.62 -7.57
N GLU A 22 -5.51 23.91 -7.88
CA GLU A 22 -5.53 24.97 -6.86
C GLU A 22 -6.77 24.86 -5.96
N GLN A 23 -7.94 24.63 -6.57
CA GLN A 23 -9.20 24.44 -5.87
C GLN A 23 -9.16 23.18 -4.99
N CYS A 24 -8.61 22.07 -5.49
CA CYS A 24 -8.43 20.84 -4.71
C CYS A 24 -7.54 21.06 -3.48
N CYS A 25 -6.42 21.76 -3.63
CA CYS A 25 -5.53 22.10 -2.52
C CYS A 25 -6.23 22.98 -1.47
N ALA A 26 -6.97 24.00 -1.91
CA ALA A 26 -7.71 24.89 -1.02
C ALA A 26 -8.81 24.15 -0.24
N GLU A 27 -9.59 23.30 -0.92
CA GLU A 27 -10.62 22.47 -0.28
C GLU A 27 -10.00 21.43 0.66
N GLY A 28 -8.84 20.85 0.30
CA GLY A 28 -8.08 19.95 1.17
C GLY A 28 -7.67 20.61 2.49
N LEU A 29 -7.20 21.86 2.47
CA LEU A 29 -6.87 22.63 3.67
C LEU A 29 -8.11 22.96 4.51
N LYS A 30 -9.21 23.34 3.87
CA LYS A 30 -10.49 23.58 4.54
C LYS A 30 -10.98 22.31 5.24
N LYS A 31 -10.95 21.16 4.57
CA LYS A 31 -11.29 19.87 5.16
C LYS A 31 -10.33 19.47 6.28
N ALA A 32 -9.03 19.75 6.15
CA ALA A 32 -8.05 19.53 7.21
C ALA A 32 -8.39 20.31 8.49
N PHE A 33 -8.79 21.59 8.36
CA PHE A 33 -9.27 22.39 9.48
C PHE A 33 -10.50 21.76 10.14
N HIS A 34 -11.50 21.39 9.35
CA HIS A 34 -12.73 20.78 9.88
C HIS A 34 -12.50 19.39 10.48
N TYR A 35 -11.57 18.60 9.96
CA TYR A 35 -11.17 17.33 10.54
C TYR A 35 -10.56 17.53 11.93
N ILE A 36 -9.61 18.46 12.08
CA ILE A 36 -8.99 18.77 13.38
C ILE A 36 -10.04 19.25 14.37
N LYS A 37 -10.96 20.13 13.94
CA LYS A 37 -12.06 20.59 14.78
C LYS A 37 -12.98 19.47 15.20
N LEU A 38 -13.38 18.60 14.27
CA LEU A 38 -14.21 17.44 14.60
C LEU A 38 -13.54 16.52 15.63
N VAL A 39 -12.25 16.25 15.48
CA VAL A 39 -11.49 15.44 16.47
C VAL A 39 -11.49 16.09 17.85
N GLN A 40 -11.29 17.41 17.92
CA GLN A 40 -11.29 18.17 19.18
C GLN A 40 -12.69 18.23 19.81
N ASP A 41 -13.70 18.58 19.03
CA ASP A 41 -15.07 18.82 19.51
C ASP A 41 -15.76 17.52 19.93
N GLN A 42 -15.38 16.39 19.33
CA GLN A 42 -15.92 15.06 19.67
C GLN A 42 -15.00 14.26 20.60
N CYS A 43 -13.88 14.85 21.07
CA CYS A 43 -12.90 14.20 21.94
C CYS A 43 -12.44 12.82 21.42
N VAL A 44 -12.12 12.73 20.13
CA VAL A 44 -11.66 11.48 19.52
C VAL A 44 -10.18 11.29 19.83
N ASP A 45 -9.87 10.79 21.03
CA ASP A 45 -8.50 10.70 21.54
C ASP A 45 -7.76 9.40 21.16
N ASP A 46 -8.49 8.30 20.89
CA ASP A 46 -7.87 7.03 20.48
C ASP A 46 -7.26 7.15 19.06
N PRO A 47 -5.96 6.82 18.86
CA PRO A 47 -5.33 6.94 17.55
C PRO A 47 -5.95 6.07 16.46
N ARG A 48 -6.54 4.92 16.80
CA ARG A 48 -7.24 4.06 15.83
C ARG A 48 -8.56 4.69 15.43
N ASP A 49 -9.31 5.25 16.38
CA ASP A 49 -10.54 5.98 16.08
C ASP A 49 -10.30 7.20 15.20
N GLN A 50 -9.23 7.96 15.46
CA GLN A 50 -8.81 9.06 14.59
C GLN A 50 -8.44 8.57 13.18
N GLN A 51 -7.85 7.37 13.08
CA GLN A 51 -7.50 6.76 11.81
C GLN A 51 -8.73 6.32 11.03
N GLU A 52 -9.68 5.64 11.66
CA GLU A 52 -10.95 5.25 11.04
C GLU A 52 -11.76 6.48 10.61
N LEU A 53 -11.78 7.54 11.43
CA LEU A 53 -12.40 8.81 11.08
C LEU A 53 -11.76 9.45 9.85
N TYR A 54 -10.43 9.40 9.75
CA TYR A 54 -9.72 9.93 8.60
C TYR A 54 -9.91 9.09 7.35
N VAL A 55 -9.94 7.75 7.46
CA VAL A 55 -10.23 6.85 6.34
C VAL A 55 -11.63 7.11 5.77
N ALA A 56 -12.62 7.35 6.64
CA ALA A 56 -13.99 7.68 6.24
C ALA A 56 -14.12 8.99 5.43
N LEU A 57 -13.08 9.84 5.38
CA LEU A 57 -13.06 11.00 4.49
C LEU A 57 -13.02 10.60 3.02
N GLY A 58 -12.54 9.41 2.68
CA GLY A 58 -12.50 8.91 1.29
C GLY A 58 -11.52 9.67 0.38
N GLU A 59 -10.71 10.57 0.92
CA GLU A 59 -9.69 11.35 0.20
C GLU A 59 -8.50 11.65 1.12
N ARG A 60 -7.33 11.93 0.55
CA ARG A 60 -6.16 12.34 1.34
C ARG A 60 -6.19 13.83 1.62
N LEU A 61 -5.92 14.24 2.85
CA LEU A 61 -5.78 15.65 3.20
C LEU A 61 -4.30 16.04 3.30
N PRO A 62 -3.98 17.35 3.26
CA PRO A 62 -2.64 17.90 3.57
C PRO A 62 -2.02 17.47 4.90
N LEU A 63 -2.76 16.76 5.76
CA LEU A 63 -2.33 16.23 7.05
C LEU A 63 -1.85 14.77 6.98
N GLU A 64 -1.97 14.09 5.84
CA GLU A 64 -1.66 12.65 5.70
C GLU A 64 -0.27 12.32 6.24
N VAL A 65 0.75 13.03 5.75
CA VAL A 65 2.15 12.78 6.13
C VAL A 65 2.43 13.22 7.57
N HIS A 66 1.72 14.23 8.07
CA HIS A 66 1.86 14.64 9.47
C HIS A 66 1.42 13.51 10.42
N ARG A 67 0.25 12.92 10.14
CA ARG A 67 -0.33 11.84 10.94
C ARG A 67 0.41 10.53 10.75
N ALA A 68 0.71 10.15 9.51
CA ALA A 68 1.23 8.83 9.17
C ALA A 68 2.76 8.70 9.25
N MET A 69 3.52 9.80 9.17
CA MET A 69 4.99 9.76 9.14
C MET A 69 5.63 10.66 10.20
N PHE A 70 5.23 11.93 10.30
CA PHE A 70 5.88 12.89 11.20
C PHE A 70 5.71 12.50 12.67
N ILE A 71 4.47 12.28 13.13
CA ILE A 71 4.20 11.86 14.52
C ILE A 71 4.86 10.51 14.85
N PRO A 72 4.67 9.43 14.06
CA PRO A 72 5.30 8.13 14.34
C PRO A 72 6.84 8.20 14.34
N THR A 73 7.45 9.06 13.52
CA THR A 73 8.91 9.24 13.55
C THR A 73 9.36 9.89 14.85
N LEU A 74 8.61 10.85 15.39
CA LEU A 74 8.91 11.43 16.71
C LEU A 74 8.79 10.38 17.83
N GLU A 75 7.73 9.57 17.84
CA GLU A 75 7.52 8.51 18.83
C GLU A 75 8.64 7.45 18.78
N ASN A 76 9.05 7.09 17.57
CA ASN A 76 9.98 6.00 17.35
C ASN A 76 11.45 6.43 17.44
N GLN A 77 11.81 7.65 17.03
CA GLN A 77 13.21 8.08 16.87
C GLN A 77 13.64 9.24 17.77
N ALA A 78 12.71 9.98 18.37
CA ALA A 78 13.05 11.04 19.33
C ALA A 78 13.28 10.45 20.73
N ASP A 79 14.24 10.98 21.48
CA ASP A 79 14.43 10.62 22.89
C ASP A 79 13.35 11.26 23.79
N SER A 80 13.26 10.84 25.06
CA SER A 80 12.18 11.26 25.96
C SER A 80 12.03 12.79 26.10
N ALA A 81 13.16 13.51 26.13
CA ALA A 81 13.12 14.97 26.24
C ALA A 81 12.74 15.65 24.92
N GLN A 82 13.08 15.06 23.77
CA GLN A 82 12.58 15.52 22.48
C GLN A 82 11.09 15.22 22.31
N GLN A 83 10.63 14.04 22.73
CA GLN A 83 9.22 13.66 22.72
C GLN A 83 8.38 14.63 23.55
N ALA A 84 8.81 14.92 24.78
CA ALA A 84 8.14 15.88 25.66
C ALA A 84 8.02 17.29 25.06
N LYS A 85 8.97 17.69 24.21
CA LYS A 85 8.93 18.98 23.50
C LYS A 85 8.01 18.95 22.28
N TRP A 86 8.17 17.97 21.39
CA TRP A 86 7.60 18.01 20.05
C TRP A 86 6.27 17.30 19.90
N LEU A 87 6.04 16.18 20.61
CA LEU A 87 4.80 15.41 20.48
C LEU A 87 3.56 16.19 20.93
N PRO A 88 3.56 16.95 22.04
CA PRO A 88 2.39 17.73 22.43
C PRO A 88 2.00 18.76 21.35
N LEU A 89 2.98 19.42 20.75
CA LEU A 89 2.76 20.40 19.68
C LEU A 89 2.24 19.75 18.40
N ALA A 90 2.78 18.58 18.03
CA ALA A 90 2.37 17.85 16.84
C ALA A 90 0.96 17.29 17.00
N ARG A 91 0.68 16.57 18.09
CA ARG A 91 -0.65 15.95 18.34
C ARG A 91 -1.78 16.96 18.49
N SER A 92 -1.47 18.17 18.98
CA SER A 92 -2.44 19.27 19.06
C SER A 92 -2.51 20.14 17.80
N PHE A 93 -1.82 19.75 16.73
CA PHE A 93 -1.72 20.46 15.44
C PHE A 93 -1.24 21.92 15.57
N LYS A 94 -0.50 22.25 16.65
CA LYS A 94 0.17 23.55 16.82
C LYS A 94 1.41 23.67 15.95
N ILE A 95 1.96 22.53 15.54
CA ILE A 95 2.88 22.42 14.41
C ILE A 95 2.36 21.35 13.45
N ILE A 96 2.45 21.63 12.16
CA ILE A 96 2.18 20.66 11.10
C ILE A 96 3.52 20.27 10.47
N GLY A 97 3.70 18.98 10.27
CA GLY A 97 5.00 18.37 9.98
C GLY A 97 4.99 17.55 8.68
N ALA A 98 6.02 17.71 7.85
CA ALA A 98 6.28 16.86 6.70
C ALA A 98 7.44 15.86 6.96
N TYR A 99 7.55 14.83 6.13
CA TYR A 99 8.64 13.85 6.14
C TYR A 99 9.53 14.03 4.90
N ALA A 100 10.60 14.81 5.05
CA ALA A 100 11.45 15.28 3.96
C ALA A 100 12.69 14.39 3.79
N GLN A 101 12.48 13.20 3.21
CA GLN A 101 13.55 12.26 2.90
C GLN A 101 13.98 12.33 1.44
N THR A 102 13.04 12.01 0.54
CA THR A 102 13.26 11.93 -0.91
C THR A 102 13.77 13.24 -1.48
N GLU A 103 14.71 13.11 -2.41
CA GLU A 103 15.29 14.20 -3.18
C GLU A 103 15.03 14.01 -4.67
N LEU A 104 15.19 15.08 -5.44
CA LEU A 104 15.03 15.05 -6.89
C LEU A 104 15.93 13.99 -7.54
N GLY A 105 17.16 13.81 -7.06
CA GLY A 105 18.09 12.77 -7.55
C GLY A 105 17.98 11.42 -6.86
N HIS A 106 17.31 11.33 -5.70
CA HIS A 106 17.39 10.14 -4.83
C HIS A 106 16.06 9.82 -4.15
N GLY A 107 15.43 8.72 -4.57
CA GLY A 107 14.28 8.10 -3.90
C GLY A 107 14.64 6.79 -3.20
N SER A 108 14.72 5.70 -3.96
CA SER A 108 14.98 4.36 -3.42
C SER A 108 16.36 4.23 -2.75
N ASN A 109 17.39 4.91 -3.28
CA ASN A 109 18.73 4.93 -2.68
C ASN A 109 18.84 6.05 -1.62
N VAL A 110 18.22 5.85 -0.46
CA VAL A 110 18.25 6.82 0.64
C VAL A 110 19.68 7.10 1.13
N GLN A 111 20.60 6.15 1.03
CA GLN A 111 22.00 6.37 1.40
C GLN A 111 22.73 7.34 0.44
N GLY A 112 22.19 7.50 -0.78
CA GLY A 112 22.73 8.37 -1.82
C GLY A 112 22.40 9.85 -1.64
N ILE A 113 21.41 10.21 -0.83
CA ILE A 113 20.91 11.59 -0.69
C ILE A 113 22.05 12.60 -0.47
N GLU A 114 21.86 13.81 -0.97
CA GLU A 114 22.89 14.83 -1.08
C GLU A 114 22.75 15.94 -0.04
N THR A 115 21.55 16.16 0.53
CA THR A 115 21.35 17.14 1.61
C THR A 115 22.33 16.86 2.75
N THR A 116 23.02 17.89 3.23
CA THR A 116 24.02 17.78 4.29
C THR A 116 23.55 18.44 5.58
N ALA A 117 24.09 17.96 6.71
CA ALA A 117 23.96 18.55 8.03
C ALA A 117 25.34 18.62 8.67
N MET A 118 26.00 19.79 8.61
CA MET A 118 27.32 20.00 9.20
C MET A 118 27.19 20.41 10.67
N TYR A 119 27.85 19.71 11.58
CA TYR A 119 27.86 20.08 13.00
C TYR A 119 28.87 21.19 13.29
N ASP A 120 28.38 22.32 13.79
CA ASP A 120 29.18 23.43 14.28
C ASP A 120 29.32 23.30 15.81
N LYS A 121 30.54 22.97 16.27
CA LYS A 121 30.84 22.74 17.68
C LYS A 121 30.78 24.00 18.53
N GLU A 122 31.17 25.15 17.96
CA GLU A 122 31.25 26.42 18.66
C GLU A 122 29.84 26.90 19.02
N THR A 123 28.92 26.83 18.05
CA THR A 123 27.54 27.29 18.24
C THR A 123 26.59 26.18 18.69
N GLN A 124 27.03 24.92 18.70
CA GLN A 124 26.20 23.73 18.95
C GLN A 124 24.97 23.67 18.04
N MET A 125 25.17 24.00 16.77
CA MET A 125 24.15 24.02 15.73
C MET A 125 24.48 22.99 14.64
N PHE A 126 23.47 22.56 13.89
CA PHE A 126 23.65 21.95 12.59
C PHE A 126 23.36 22.96 11.50
N VAL A 127 24.19 22.98 10.45
CA VAL A 127 23.98 23.74 9.22
C VAL A 127 23.42 22.79 8.16
N ILE A 128 22.13 22.94 7.83
CA ILE A 128 21.43 22.14 6.81
C ILE A 128 21.59 22.82 5.45
N ASN A 129 22.03 22.07 4.45
CA ASN A 129 22.26 22.62 3.11
C ASN A 129 21.86 21.64 2.00
N SER A 130 21.32 22.18 0.90
CA SER A 130 21.05 21.49 -0.36
C SER A 130 22.14 21.88 -1.38
N PRO A 131 23.23 21.11 -1.51
CA PRO A 131 24.42 21.52 -2.26
C PRO A 131 24.21 21.57 -3.79
N THR A 132 23.27 20.80 -4.32
CA THR A 132 23.11 20.59 -5.77
C THR A 132 21.66 20.75 -6.20
N LEU A 133 21.44 20.86 -7.52
CA LEU A 133 20.10 20.83 -8.11
C LEU A 133 19.30 19.58 -7.68
N THR A 134 19.97 18.44 -7.62
CA THR A 134 19.39 17.12 -7.33
C THR A 134 19.17 16.87 -5.85
N SER A 135 19.83 17.62 -4.96
CA SER A 135 19.68 17.54 -3.50
C SER A 135 18.39 18.15 -2.94
N ARG A 136 17.60 18.84 -3.78
CA ARG A 136 16.32 19.41 -3.37
C ARG A 136 15.42 18.31 -2.88
N LYS A 137 14.79 18.50 -1.72
CA LYS A 137 13.71 17.62 -1.29
C LYS A 137 12.59 17.69 -2.32
N TRP A 138 12.02 16.55 -2.67
CA TRP A 138 11.02 16.43 -3.72
C TRP A 138 10.07 15.27 -3.42
N TRP A 139 8.75 15.52 -3.53
CA TRP A 139 7.62 14.66 -3.15
C TRP A 139 7.00 14.76 -1.75
N PRO A 140 7.66 15.21 -0.66
CA PRO A 140 7.04 15.16 0.66
C PRO A 140 5.65 15.81 0.69
N GLY A 141 4.64 15.02 1.07
CA GLY A 141 3.26 15.50 1.20
C GLY A 141 3.15 16.54 2.31
N GLY A 142 2.38 17.61 2.06
CA GLY A 142 2.26 18.74 2.98
C GLY A 142 3.43 19.72 2.92
N LEU A 143 4.53 19.41 2.22
CA LEU A 143 5.71 20.28 2.20
C LEU A 143 5.48 21.56 1.39
N GLY A 144 4.64 21.53 0.35
CA GLY A 144 4.57 22.64 -0.60
C GLY A 144 4.04 23.93 0.03
N LYS A 145 2.97 23.83 0.80
CA LYS A 145 2.18 24.95 1.33
C LYS A 145 1.70 24.75 2.76
N THR A 146 1.62 23.53 3.29
CA THR A 146 0.94 23.24 4.56
C THR A 146 1.87 23.17 5.77
N ALA A 147 2.98 22.45 5.65
CA ALA A 147 3.84 22.10 6.77
C ALA A 147 4.62 23.30 7.31
N THR A 148 4.60 23.46 8.63
CA THR A 148 5.38 24.46 9.38
C THR A 148 6.78 23.95 9.74
N HIS A 149 6.93 22.62 9.85
CA HIS A 149 8.14 21.91 10.21
C HIS A 149 8.32 20.70 9.29
N ALA A 150 9.53 20.16 9.20
CA ALA A 150 9.75 18.86 8.59
C ALA A 150 10.80 18.07 9.35
N ILE A 151 10.70 16.74 9.27
CA ILE A 151 11.82 15.85 9.57
C ILE A 151 12.63 15.70 8.28
N VAL A 152 13.74 16.42 8.20
CA VAL A 152 14.66 16.42 7.06
C VAL A 152 15.70 15.33 7.27
N HIS A 153 15.84 14.44 6.28
CA HIS A 153 16.94 13.47 6.27
C HIS A 153 18.14 14.07 5.53
N ALA A 154 19.30 14.02 6.15
CA ALA A 154 20.54 14.59 5.61
C ALA A 154 21.76 13.76 6.02
N LYS A 155 22.81 13.79 5.21
CA LYS A 155 24.14 13.25 5.56
C LYS A 155 24.74 14.10 6.67
N LEU A 156 24.96 13.50 7.84
CA LEU A 156 25.58 14.16 8.99
C LEU A 156 27.10 14.22 8.77
N TYR A 157 27.67 15.42 8.90
CA TYR A 157 29.10 15.66 8.90
C TYR A 157 29.56 16.24 10.25
N ILE A 158 30.66 15.72 10.78
CA ILE A 158 31.33 16.23 11.98
C ILE A 158 32.83 16.25 11.69
N ASP A 159 33.46 17.42 11.72
CA ASP A 159 34.86 17.59 11.32
C ASP A 159 35.14 16.95 9.95
N GLU A 160 34.28 17.22 8.96
CA GLU A 160 34.32 16.66 7.59
C GLU A 160 34.05 15.15 7.46
N ASP A 161 33.96 14.40 8.56
CA ASP A 161 33.62 12.99 8.53
C ASP A 161 32.12 12.76 8.32
N ASN A 162 31.76 12.02 7.27
CA ASN A 162 30.39 11.55 7.04
C ASN A 162 30.00 10.45 8.04
N LYS A 163 28.99 10.71 8.87
CA LYS A 163 28.42 9.77 9.87
C LYS A 163 27.12 9.11 9.39
N GLY A 164 26.82 9.19 8.09
CA GLY A 164 25.65 8.61 7.44
C GLY A 164 24.42 9.51 7.52
N VAL A 165 23.29 8.99 7.02
CA VAL A 165 22.02 9.71 7.00
C VAL A 165 21.39 9.76 8.39
N GLN A 166 21.02 10.96 8.84
CA GLN A 166 20.35 11.22 10.11
C GLN A 166 19.10 12.08 9.88
N ALA A 167 18.19 12.07 10.86
CA ALA A 167 16.92 12.79 10.82
C ALA A 167 16.96 14.05 11.71
N PHE A 168 16.51 15.18 11.16
CA PHE A 168 16.55 16.49 11.80
C PHE A 168 15.21 17.20 11.72
N ILE A 169 14.71 17.73 12.84
CA ILE A 169 13.53 18.59 12.84
C ILE A 169 13.96 19.99 12.39
N VAL A 170 13.45 20.43 11.24
CA VAL A 170 13.73 21.76 10.67
C VAL A 170 12.45 22.57 10.67
N PRO A 171 12.38 23.70 11.39
CA PRO A 171 11.33 24.70 11.20
C PRO A 171 11.41 25.25 9.77
N LEU A 172 10.30 25.23 9.05
CA LEU A 172 10.22 25.66 7.66
C LEU A 172 9.60 27.04 7.49
N ARG A 173 8.59 27.33 8.32
CA ARG A 173 7.75 28.53 8.21
C ARG A 173 7.60 29.22 9.56
N SER A 174 7.44 30.54 9.51
CA SER A 174 7.04 31.34 10.67
C SER A 174 5.64 30.92 11.14
N LEU A 175 5.50 30.65 12.44
CA LEU A 175 4.20 30.31 13.04
C LEU A 175 3.25 31.51 13.14
N LYS A 176 3.72 32.74 12.83
CA LYS A 176 2.90 33.96 12.89
C LYS A 176 2.18 34.26 11.58
N ASN A 177 2.87 34.09 10.45
CA ASN A 177 2.40 34.53 9.13
C ASN A 177 2.69 33.51 8.01
N HIS A 178 3.19 32.32 8.37
CA HIS A 178 3.39 31.19 7.46
C HIS A 178 4.42 31.40 6.32
N THR A 179 5.13 32.53 6.33
CA THR A 179 6.21 32.80 5.38
C THR A 179 7.37 31.83 5.63
N PRO A 180 8.05 31.33 4.57
CA PRO A 180 9.26 30.53 4.73
C PRO A 180 10.31 31.25 5.58
N LEU A 181 11.02 30.50 6.42
CA LEU A 181 12.11 31.03 7.24
C LEU A 181 13.35 31.32 6.38
N PRO A 182 14.26 32.21 6.82
CA PRO A 182 15.46 32.56 6.06
C PRO A 182 16.28 31.34 5.63
N GLY A 183 16.75 31.36 4.38
CA GLY A 183 17.52 30.26 3.79
C GLY A 183 16.68 29.08 3.31
N ILE A 184 15.34 29.15 3.37
CA ILE A 184 14.44 28.09 2.90
C ILE A 184 13.66 28.56 1.68
N GLU A 185 13.80 27.82 0.59
CA GLU A 185 13.00 27.96 -0.63
C GLU A 185 12.10 26.72 -0.75
N MET A 186 10.80 26.89 -0.97
CA MET A 186 9.85 25.77 -1.01
C MET A 186 8.59 26.10 -1.81
N GLY A 187 7.96 25.08 -2.39
CA GLY A 187 6.76 25.22 -3.21
C GLY A 187 6.11 23.88 -3.54
N ASP A 188 4.96 23.93 -4.18
CA ASP A 188 4.23 22.76 -4.69
C ASP A 188 4.87 22.24 -5.99
N ILE A 189 4.85 20.93 -6.21
CA ILE A 189 5.45 20.31 -7.42
C ILE A 189 4.48 20.15 -8.59
N GLY A 190 3.20 20.51 -8.41
CA GLY A 190 2.18 20.54 -9.45
C GLY A 190 1.14 19.41 -9.39
N PRO A 191 0.26 19.36 -10.42
CA PRO A 191 -0.77 18.34 -10.56
C PRO A 191 -0.18 16.93 -10.69
N LYS A 192 -0.93 15.94 -10.21
CA LYS A 192 -0.50 14.53 -10.13
C LYS A 192 -1.60 13.61 -10.66
N VAL A 193 -1.26 12.34 -10.87
CA VAL A 193 -2.23 11.30 -11.23
C VAL A 193 -3.34 11.19 -10.17
N GLY A 194 -2.97 11.30 -8.89
CA GLY A 194 -3.86 11.39 -7.73
C GLY A 194 -3.24 12.24 -6.63
N PHE A 195 -3.90 12.36 -5.48
CA PHE A 195 -3.48 13.21 -4.36
C PHE A 195 -3.55 14.72 -4.68
N ASN A 196 -4.54 15.14 -5.46
CA ASN A 196 -4.63 16.54 -5.90
C ASN A 196 -5.00 17.52 -4.77
N SER A 197 -5.57 17.03 -3.67
CA SER A 197 -5.78 17.77 -2.43
C SER A 197 -4.52 17.86 -1.55
N LEU A 198 -3.47 17.11 -1.86
CA LEU A 198 -2.21 17.08 -1.12
C LEU A 198 -1.14 17.91 -1.84
N ASP A 199 -0.59 18.89 -1.13
CA ASP A 199 0.47 19.77 -1.60
C ASP A 199 1.85 19.11 -1.47
N ASN A 200 2.09 18.07 -2.27
CA ASN A 200 3.42 17.49 -2.40
C ASN A 200 4.42 18.57 -2.85
N GLY A 201 5.47 18.76 -2.07
CA GLY A 201 6.34 19.93 -2.24
C GLY A 201 7.78 19.61 -2.58
N TYR A 202 8.50 20.67 -2.91
CA TYR A 202 9.94 20.72 -2.89
C TYR A 202 10.46 21.63 -1.76
N ALA A 203 11.70 21.40 -1.33
CA ALA A 203 12.41 22.33 -0.46
C ALA A 203 13.92 22.36 -0.76
N VAL A 204 14.50 23.56 -0.66
CA VAL A 204 15.92 23.85 -0.79
C VAL A 204 16.37 24.55 0.48
N PHE A 205 17.46 24.06 1.07
CA PHE A 205 18.05 24.65 2.26
C PHE A 205 19.36 25.35 1.89
N ARG A 206 19.52 26.62 2.28
CA ARG A 206 20.73 27.42 2.09
C ARG A 206 21.30 27.77 3.45
N ASN A 207 22.20 26.93 3.94
CA ASN A 207 22.89 27.10 5.22
C ASN A 207 21.97 27.34 6.42
N VAL A 208 20.86 26.59 6.51
CA VAL A 208 19.85 26.75 7.56
C VAL A 208 20.38 26.21 8.88
N ARG A 209 20.47 27.07 9.90
CA ARG A 209 20.99 26.71 11.22
C ARG A 209 19.87 26.20 12.14
N ILE A 210 20.05 25.01 12.72
CA ILE A 210 19.15 24.42 13.71
C ILE A 210 19.91 23.98 14.97
N PRO A 211 19.29 24.03 16.17
CA PRO A 211 19.94 23.56 17.39
C PRO A 211 20.36 22.09 17.32
N ARG A 212 21.46 21.72 17.98
CA ARG A 212 21.89 20.31 18.12
C ARG A 212 20.77 19.37 18.55
N ARG A 213 19.87 19.83 19.44
CA ARG A 213 18.75 19.02 19.95
C ARG A 213 17.63 18.78 18.93
N ASN A 214 17.73 19.32 17.71
CA ASN A 214 16.80 19.03 16.63
C ASN A 214 17.15 17.76 15.83
N MET A 215 18.36 17.20 15.95
CA MET A 215 18.65 15.85 15.46
C MET A 215 17.94 14.82 16.34
N LEU A 216 17.22 13.85 15.78
CA LEU A 216 16.51 12.80 16.55
C LEU A 216 17.51 11.83 17.20
N MET A 217 17.55 11.81 18.54
CA MET A 217 18.70 11.27 19.30
C MET A 217 18.40 9.99 20.11
N LYS A 218 17.34 9.24 19.81
CA LYS A 218 17.02 8.00 20.55
C LYS A 218 18.07 6.91 20.32
N TYR A 219 18.48 6.73 19.06
CA TYR A 219 19.38 5.64 18.67
C TYR A 219 20.81 6.11 18.33
N ALA A 220 20.96 7.23 17.63
CA ALA A 220 22.26 7.85 17.34
C ALA A 220 22.36 9.20 18.06
N LYS A 221 23.54 9.58 18.57
CA LYS A 221 23.68 10.83 19.34
C LYS A 221 24.91 11.62 18.89
N VAL A 222 24.79 12.94 18.92
CA VAL A 222 25.94 13.87 18.79
C VAL A 222 26.03 14.63 20.12
N ARG A 223 27.13 14.45 20.85
CA ARG A 223 27.41 15.21 22.09
C ARG A 223 27.82 16.65 21.75
N LYS A 224 27.88 17.53 22.76
CA LYS A 224 28.21 18.95 22.58
C LYS A 224 29.59 19.16 21.94
N ASP A 225 30.55 18.33 22.33
CA ASP A 225 31.93 18.27 21.82
C ASP A 225 32.05 17.71 20.39
N GLY A 226 30.96 17.22 19.80
CA GLY A 226 30.95 16.55 18.48
C GLY A 226 31.14 15.03 18.54
N THR A 227 31.28 14.43 19.72
CA THR A 227 31.40 12.96 19.82
C THR A 227 30.11 12.28 19.30
N PHE A 228 30.25 11.44 18.26
CA PHE A 228 29.16 10.67 17.68
C PHE A 228 29.01 9.29 18.31
N ILE A 229 27.83 8.98 18.84
CA ILE A 229 27.47 7.68 19.40
C ILE A 229 26.60 6.94 18.38
N LYS A 230 27.12 5.82 17.87
CA LYS A 230 26.44 4.96 16.89
C LYS A 230 25.25 4.21 17.54
N PRO A 231 24.20 3.90 16.75
CA PRO A 231 23.10 3.06 17.23
C PRO A 231 23.56 1.61 17.47
N LYS A 232 22.89 0.93 18.43
CA LYS A 232 23.13 -0.50 18.72
C LYS A 232 22.90 -1.40 17.50
N SER A 233 22.01 -0.99 16.60
CA SER A 233 21.81 -1.63 15.30
C SER A 233 21.38 -0.59 14.27
N SER A 234 21.95 -0.65 13.07
CA SER A 234 21.51 0.18 11.94
C SER A 234 20.09 -0.15 11.47
N LYS A 235 19.56 -1.32 11.83
CA LYS A 235 18.20 -1.76 11.44
C LYS A 235 17.08 -1.06 12.21
N LEU A 236 17.37 -0.36 13.31
CA LEU A 236 16.35 0.33 14.13
C LEU A 236 15.65 1.46 13.37
N VAL A 237 16.31 2.03 12.35
CA VAL A 237 15.70 3.00 11.42
C VAL A 237 14.52 2.39 10.64
N TYR A 238 14.47 1.07 10.47
CA TYR A 238 13.41 0.42 9.71
C TYR A 238 12.09 0.33 10.44
N LEU A 239 12.04 0.48 11.78
CA LEU A 239 10.82 0.29 12.57
C LEU A 239 9.66 1.16 12.07
N THR A 240 9.90 2.46 11.83
CA THR A 240 8.87 3.36 11.30
C THR A 240 8.43 2.97 9.90
N MET A 241 9.36 2.63 9.00
CA MET A 241 9.01 2.20 7.64
C MET A 241 8.26 0.87 7.63
N THR A 242 8.61 -0.09 8.49
CA THR A 242 7.91 -1.37 8.60
C THR A 242 6.50 -1.20 9.13
N GLN A 243 6.29 -0.30 10.09
CA GLN A 243 4.96 0.04 10.60
C GLN A 243 4.07 0.60 9.47
N VAL A 244 4.59 1.56 8.71
CA VAL A 244 3.88 2.20 7.60
C VAL A 244 3.54 1.19 6.51
N ARG A 245 4.47 0.27 6.17
CA ARG A 245 4.23 -0.79 5.19
C ARG A 245 3.18 -1.80 5.66
N ALA A 246 3.19 -2.19 6.93
CA ALA A 246 2.19 -3.08 7.49
C ALA A 246 0.77 -2.48 7.34
N TYR A 247 0.62 -1.21 7.72
CA TYR A 247 -0.63 -0.47 7.52
C TYR A 247 -1.02 -0.34 6.04
N LEU A 248 -0.04 -0.06 5.16
CA LEU A 248 -0.29 0.05 3.72
C LEU A 248 -0.80 -1.27 3.11
N ILE A 249 -0.23 -2.41 3.51
CA ILE A 249 -0.69 -3.74 3.08
C ILE A 249 -2.15 -3.96 3.47
N LEU A 250 -2.51 -3.62 4.71
CA LEU A 250 -3.90 -3.71 5.16
C LEU A 250 -4.81 -2.76 4.37
N LYS A 251 -4.40 -1.51 4.15
CA LYS A 251 -5.15 -0.51 3.35
C LYS A 251 -5.41 -0.99 1.92
N LEU A 252 -4.42 -1.61 1.28
CA LEU A 252 -4.55 -2.18 -0.07
C LEU A 252 -5.69 -3.21 -0.15
N SER A 253 -5.93 -3.98 0.93
CA SER A 253 -7.05 -4.92 0.99
C SER A 253 -8.42 -4.24 0.94
N PHE A 254 -8.59 -3.13 1.67
CA PHE A 254 -9.85 -2.37 1.68
C PHE A 254 -10.10 -1.67 0.34
N ILE A 255 -9.06 -1.13 -0.30
CA ILE A 255 -9.20 -0.48 -1.61
C ILE A 255 -9.64 -1.50 -2.67
N LEU A 256 -9.02 -2.68 -2.71
CA LEU A 256 -9.46 -3.76 -3.62
C LEU A 256 -10.85 -4.28 -3.23
N GLY A 257 -11.15 -4.36 -1.93
CA GLY A 257 -12.47 -4.68 -1.41
C GLY A 257 -13.55 -3.73 -1.94
N ALA A 258 -13.29 -2.42 -1.91
CA ALA A 258 -14.21 -1.42 -2.44
C ALA A 258 -14.40 -1.56 -3.96
N ALA A 259 -13.31 -1.69 -4.73
CA ALA A 259 -13.37 -1.86 -6.18
C ALA A 259 -14.12 -3.14 -6.60
N THR A 260 -13.85 -4.26 -5.92
CA THR A 260 -14.54 -5.53 -6.17
C THR A 260 -15.99 -5.50 -5.72
N THR A 261 -16.33 -4.76 -4.66
CA THR A 261 -17.72 -4.54 -4.22
C THR A 261 -18.51 -3.75 -5.26
N ILE A 262 -17.97 -2.62 -5.72
CA ILE A 262 -18.58 -1.81 -6.79
C ILE A 262 -18.83 -2.70 -8.02
N THR A 263 -17.82 -3.43 -8.45
CA THR A 263 -17.88 -4.27 -9.65
C THR A 263 -18.84 -5.44 -9.50
N THR A 264 -18.90 -6.08 -8.33
CA THR A 264 -19.80 -7.21 -8.07
C THR A 264 -21.26 -6.75 -8.05
N ARG A 265 -21.57 -5.65 -7.36
CA ARG A 265 -22.91 -5.06 -7.33
C ARG A 265 -23.35 -4.62 -8.72
N PHE A 266 -22.49 -3.91 -9.46
CA PHE A 266 -22.75 -3.58 -10.87
C PHE A 266 -23.00 -4.82 -11.72
N SER A 267 -22.14 -5.84 -11.64
CA SER A 267 -22.26 -7.05 -12.47
C SER A 267 -23.53 -7.85 -12.15
N ALA A 268 -24.00 -7.81 -10.90
CA ALA A 268 -25.25 -8.45 -10.48
C ALA A 268 -26.48 -7.67 -10.99
N ALA A 269 -26.43 -6.34 -11.01
CA ALA A 269 -27.53 -5.49 -11.48
C ALA A 269 -27.59 -5.35 -13.00
N ARG A 270 -26.43 -5.27 -13.66
CA ARG A 270 -26.32 -5.09 -15.11
C ARG A 270 -26.73 -6.37 -15.82
N VAL A 271 -27.66 -6.22 -16.75
CA VAL A 271 -27.99 -7.24 -17.75
C VAL A 271 -27.45 -6.84 -19.11
N GLN A 272 -26.94 -7.80 -19.86
CA GLN A 272 -26.50 -7.59 -21.24
C GLN A 272 -26.45 -8.91 -22.01
N GLY A 273 -26.68 -8.85 -23.32
CA GLY A 273 -26.50 -9.96 -24.25
C GLY A 273 -27.66 -10.94 -24.28
N LYS A 274 -27.75 -11.75 -25.34
CA LYS A 274 -28.89 -12.65 -25.56
C LYS A 274 -28.79 -13.93 -24.73
N ARG A 275 -29.87 -14.33 -24.05
CA ARG A 275 -29.94 -15.67 -23.42
C ARG A 275 -29.95 -16.78 -24.48
N ALA A 276 -29.14 -17.80 -24.28
CA ALA A 276 -29.10 -18.95 -25.18
C ALA A 276 -30.49 -19.61 -25.22
N LYS A 277 -30.95 -19.97 -26.42
CA LYS A 277 -32.27 -20.62 -26.65
C LYS A 277 -33.49 -19.77 -26.25
N CYS A 278 -33.33 -18.45 -26.08
CA CYS A 278 -34.42 -17.51 -25.87
C CYS A 278 -34.53 -16.57 -27.09
N ASN A 279 -35.68 -16.56 -27.78
CA ASN A 279 -35.92 -15.65 -28.91
C ASN A 279 -36.34 -14.24 -28.46
N ASP A 280 -36.69 -14.08 -27.19
CA ASP A 280 -37.03 -12.80 -26.60
C ASP A 280 -35.74 -12.00 -26.30
N LEU A 281 -35.52 -10.93 -27.07
CA LEU A 281 -34.37 -10.02 -26.93
C LEU A 281 -34.39 -9.21 -25.65
N THR A 282 -35.50 -9.16 -24.92
CA THR A 282 -35.61 -8.46 -23.63
C THR A 282 -35.07 -9.28 -22.46
N LYS A 283 -34.81 -10.58 -22.68
CA LYS A 283 -34.30 -11.49 -21.64
C LYS A 283 -32.80 -11.68 -21.79
N GLU A 284 -32.07 -10.83 -21.07
CA GLU A 284 -30.61 -10.81 -21.08
C GLU A 284 -30.00 -11.55 -19.87
N TYR A 285 -28.70 -11.90 -19.95
CA TYR A 285 -27.98 -12.47 -18.79
C TYR A 285 -27.56 -11.35 -17.83
N GLN A 286 -27.59 -11.62 -16.53
CA GLN A 286 -26.83 -10.79 -15.60
C GLN A 286 -25.35 -10.91 -15.98
N VAL A 287 -24.62 -9.79 -16.02
CA VAL A 287 -23.22 -9.80 -16.43
C VAL A 287 -22.38 -10.72 -15.53
N LEU A 288 -22.73 -10.79 -14.24
CA LEU A 288 -22.09 -11.69 -13.28
C LEU A 288 -22.29 -13.18 -13.58
N ASP A 289 -23.23 -13.58 -14.45
CA ASP A 289 -23.44 -14.98 -14.85
C ASP A 289 -22.46 -15.45 -15.92
N TYR A 290 -21.78 -14.53 -16.61
CA TYR A 290 -20.79 -14.90 -17.61
C TYR A 290 -19.51 -15.45 -16.95
N GLN A 291 -19.02 -16.57 -17.47
CA GLN A 291 -17.82 -17.23 -16.93
C GLN A 291 -16.56 -16.37 -17.05
N ASN A 292 -16.41 -15.58 -18.12
CA ASN A 292 -15.29 -14.65 -18.26
C ASN A 292 -15.34 -13.53 -17.19
N GLN A 293 -16.53 -12.99 -16.88
CA GLN A 293 -16.71 -12.04 -15.78
C GLN A 293 -16.30 -12.67 -14.45
N GLN A 294 -16.78 -13.88 -14.16
CA GLN A 294 -16.49 -14.61 -12.93
C GLN A 294 -15.00 -14.97 -12.81
N HIS A 295 -14.38 -15.43 -13.91
CA HIS A 295 -13.00 -15.86 -13.96
C HIS A 295 -12.02 -14.74 -13.61
N VAL A 296 -12.35 -13.49 -13.94
CA VAL A 296 -11.55 -12.32 -13.57
C VAL A 296 -11.94 -11.78 -12.19
N LEU A 297 -13.24 -11.54 -11.95
CA LEU A 297 -13.71 -10.86 -10.74
C LEU A 297 -13.55 -11.68 -9.46
N LEU A 298 -13.91 -12.97 -9.48
CA LEU A 298 -13.98 -13.76 -8.24
C LEU A 298 -12.60 -14.02 -7.62
N PRO A 299 -11.52 -14.29 -8.39
CA PRO A 299 -10.17 -14.31 -7.85
C PRO A 299 -9.71 -12.97 -7.26
N LEU A 300 -10.16 -11.82 -7.79
CA LEU A 300 -9.86 -10.51 -7.21
C LEU A 300 -10.55 -10.31 -5.85
N ILE A 301 -11.78 -10.80 -5.67
CA ILE A 301 -12.42 -10.86 -4.34
C ILE A 301 -11.55 -11.71 -3.39
N GLY A 302 -11.05 -12.85 -3.87
CA GLY A 302 -10.14 -13.71 -3.10
C GLY A 302 -8.83 -13.01 -2.71
N LEU A 303 -8.24 -12.25 -3.63
CA LEU A 303 -7.04 -11.44 -3.37
C LEU A 303 -7.29 -10.37 -2.30
N ALA A 304 -8.45 -9.70 -2.31
CA ALA A 304 -8.80 -8.71 -1.29
C ALA A 304 -8.84 -9.34 0.12
N TYR A 305 -9.44 -10.51 0.25
CA TYR A 305 -9.48 -11.26 1.52
C TYR A 305 -8.08 -11.74 1.95
N ALA A 306 -7.31 -12.32 1.02
CA ALA A 306 -5.95 -12.78 1.30
C ALA A 306 -5.05 -11.63 1.77
N ALA A 307 -5.15 -10.47 1.11
CA ALA A 307 -4.44 -9.26 1.49
C ALA A 307 -4.87 -8.75 2.88
N ASN A 308 -6.14 -8.86 3.24
CA ASN A 308 -6.62 -8.44 4.57
C ASN A 308 -6.02 -9.30 5.68
N PHE A 309 -6.09 -10.63 5.54
CA PHE A 309 -5.51 -11.54 6.53
C PHE A 309 -3.99 -11.38 6.62
N ALA A 310 -3.29 -11.24 5.49
CA ALA A 310 -1.85 -10.99 5.48
C ALA A 310 -1.47 -9.63 6.10
N GLY A 311 -2.27 -8.59 5.85
CA GLY A 311 -2.09 -7.26 6.45
C GLY A 311 -2.25 -7.26 7.97
N ARG A 312 -3.22 -8.01 8.49
CA ARG A 312 -3.38 -8.21 9.93
C ARG A 312 -2.21 -8.99 10.53
N ALA A 313 -1.78 -10.07 9.87
CA ALA A 313 -0.67 -10.90 10.33
C ALA A 313 0.66 -10.11 10.38
N ILE A 314 0.98 -9.31 9.35
CA ILE A 314 2.21 -8.50 9.34
C ILE A 314 2.17 -7.35 10.35
N THR A 315 0.98 -6.82 10.67
CA THR A 315 0.80 -5.80 11.71
C THR A 315 1.06 -6.40 13.09
N ALA A 316 0.49 -7.57 13.39
CA ALA A 316 0.77 -8.29 14.64
C ALA A 316 2.27 -8.59 14.79
N LEU A 317 2.91 -9.13 13.74
CA LEU A 317 4.34 -9.43 13.75
C LEU A 317 5.21 -8.17 13.99
N HIS A 318 4.80 -7.03 13.44
CA HIS A 318 5.45 -5.75 13.70
C HIS A 318 5.34 -5.33 15.17
N ASP A 319 4.14 -5.42 15.75
CA ASP A 319 3.86 -4.98 17.11
C ASP A 319 4.61 -5.84 18.13
N ASP A 320 4.64 -7.16 17.93
CA ASP A 320 5.43 -8.09 18.74
C ASP A 320 6.93 -7.76 18.68
N THR A 321 7.43 -7.46 17.47
CA THR A 321 8.83 -7.06 17.27
C THR A 321 9.14 -5.74 17.99
N LEU A 322 8.22 -4.77 17.95
CA LEU A 322 8.37 -3.49 18.63
C LEU A 322 8.41 -3.65 20.16
N GLU A 323 7.60 -4.54 20.72
CA GLU A 323 7.65 -4.85 22.15
C GLU A 323 8.99 -5.44 22.56
N LEU A 324 9.54 -6.36 21.77
CA LEU A 324 10.85 -6.96 22.05
C LEU A 324 11.98 -5.92 22.02
N VAL A 325 11.93 -4.98 21.07
CA VAL A 325 12.87 -3.85 21.02
C VAL A 325 12.77 -2.97 22.27
N LYS A 326 11.55 -2.69 22.75
CA LYS A 326 11.33 -1.88 23.97
C LYS A 326 11.86 -2.56 25.22
N ARG A 327 11.66 -3.88 25.34
CA ARG A 327 12.11 -4.68 26.50
C ARG A 327 13.63 -4.89 26.53
N GLY A 328 14.33 -4.71 25.41
CA GLY A 328 15.79 -4.80 25.35
C GLY A 328 16.37 -6.21 25.51
N HIS A 329 15.53 -7.24 25.43
CA HIS A 329 15.93 -8.66 25.52
C HIS A 329 16.18 -9.26 24.13
N GLY A 330 17.30 -10.00 23.98
CA GLY A 330 17.53 -10.94 22.88
C GLY A 330 17.90 -10.35 21.50
N SER A 331 18.05 -11.26 20.54
CA SER A 331 18.44 -11.00 19.13
C SER A 331 17.30 -10.38 18.30
N PHE A 332 16.76 -9.23 18.71
CA PHE A 332 15.70 -8.50 17.99
C PHE A 332 16.08 -8.14 16.54
N ALA A 333 17.38 -8.08 16.23
CA ALA A 333 17.88 -7.73 14.91
C ALA A 333 17.48 -8.73 13.80
N THR A 334 17.17 -9.97 14.17
CA THR A 334 16.70 -11.01 13.23
C THR A 334 15.22 -10.81 12.90
N GLN A 335 14.37 -10.62 13.91
CA GLN A 335 12.94 -10.38 13.73
C GLN A 335 12.68 -9.07 12.98
N ILE A 336 13.36 -7.97 13.32
CA ILE A 336 13.25 -6.71 12.55
C ILE A 336 13.57 -6.95 11.06
N ALA A 337 14.59 -7.77 10.77
CA ALA A 337 14.96 -8.07 9.40
C ALA A 337 13.92 -8.95 8.67
N GLU A 338 13.26 -9.86 9.39
CA GLU A 338 12.16 -10.68 8.86
C GLU A 338 10.92 -9.85 8.58
N VAL A 339 10.45 -9.04 9.55
CA VAL A 339 9.31 -8.13 9.35
C VAL A 339 9.57 -7.18 8.19
N HIS A 340 10.77 -6.60 8.12
CA HIS A 340 11.17 -5.74 7.01
C HIS A 340 11.15 -6.46 5.67
N ALA A 341 11.70 -7.66 5.59
CA ALA A 341 11.80 -8.39 4.33
C ALA A 341 10.43 -8.86 3.83
N VAL A 342 9.63 -9.49 4.70
CA VAL A 342 8.32 -10.03 4.35
C VAL A 342 7.33 -8.91 4.01
N SER A 343 7.32 -7.82 4.78
CA SER A 343 6.52 -6.64 4.43
C SER A 343 6.96 -6.01 3.10
N SER A 344 8.25 -6.03 2.76
CA SER A 344 8.75 -5.55 1.46
C SER A 344 8.21 -6.39 0.31
N GLY A 345 8.27 -7.71 0.41
CA GLY A 345 7.75 -8.63 -0.60
C GLY A 345 6.24 -8.51 -0.79
N LEU A 346 5.49 -8.53 0.31
CA LEU A 346 4.02 -8.39 0.30
C LEU A 346 3.59 -7.04 -0.25
N LYS A 347 4.23 -5.94 0.19
CA LYS A 347 3.92 -4.59 -0.31
C LYS A 347 4.18 -4.51 -1.82
N ALA A 348 5.33 -4.98 -2.29
CA ALA A 348 5.65 -4.95 -3.72
C ALA A 348 4.58 -5.70 -4.53
N LEU A 349 4.29 -6.94 -4.18
CA LEU A 349 3.30 -7.76 -4.88
C LEU A 349 1.89 -7.17 -4.81
N LEU A 350 1.42 -6.79 -3.61
CA LEU A 350 0.05 -6.32 -3.43
C LEU A 350 -0.18 -4.94 -4.05
N ALA A 351 0.78 -4.02 -3.98
CA ALA A 351 0.63 -2.72 -4.63
C ALA A 351 0.40 -2.89 -6.14
N ASP A 352 1.18 -3.75 -6.79
CA ASP A 352 1.03 -4.08 -8.21
C ASP A 352 -0.32 -4.75 -8.50
N ARG A 353 -0.59 -5.88 -7.83
CA ARG A 353 -1.80 -6.70 -8.09
C ARG A 353 -3.10 -6.01 -7.74
N VAL A 354 -3.12 -5.17 -6.72
CA VAL A 354 -4.32 -4.40 -6.35
C VAL A 354 -4.60 -3.33 -7.40
N ASN A 355 -3.58 -2.60 -7.88
CA ASN A 355 -3.79 -1.59 -8.92
C ASN A 355 -4.25 -2.20 -10.24
N ASP A 356 -3.63 -3.30 -10.67
CA ASP A 356 -4.11 -4.10 -11.80
C ASP A 356 -5.56 -4.55 -11.57
N GLY A 357 -5.87 -5.03 -10.35
CA GLY A 357 -7.21 -5.47 -9.97
C GLY A 357 -8.27 -4.37 -10.05
N ILE A 358 -7.95 -3.14 -9.63
CA ILE A 358 -8.86 -1.98 -9.73
C ILE A 358 -9.11 -1.63 -11.21
N GLU A 359 -8.08 -1.63 -12.05
CA GLU A 359 -8.25 -1.38 -13.49
C GLU A 359 -9.05 -2.49 -14.17
N GLN A 360 -8.84 -3.76 -13.78
CA GLN A 360 -9.69 -4.86 -14.24
C GLN A 360 -11.15 -4.67 -13.80
N CYS A 361 -11.39 -4.29 -12.55
CA CYS A 361 -12.72 -3.93 -12.04
C CYS A 361 -13.38 -2.83 -12.87
N ARG A 362 -12.62 -1.79 -13.24
CA ARG A 362 -13.08 -0.71 -14.12
C ARG A 362 -13.50 -1.23 -15.49
N ARG A 363 -12.69 -2.09 -16.12
CA ARG A 363 -12.98 -2.71 -17.43
C ARG A 363 -14.19 -3.63 -17.38
N LEU A 364 -14.33 -4.40 -16.30
CA LEU A 364 -15.47 -5.29 -16.04
C LEU A 364 -16.80 -4.53 -15.86
N CYS A 365 -16.75 -3.23 -15.59
CA CYS A 365 -17.92 -2.35 -15.53
C CYS A 365 -18.25 -1.67 -16.88
N GLY A 366 -17.54 -2.00 -17.96
CA GLY A 366 -17.76 -1.43 -19.29
C GLY A 366 -17.68 0.10 -19.32
N GLY A 367 -18.51 0.74 -20.15
CA GLY A 367 -18.56 2.20 -20.26
C GLY A 367 -18.92 2.90 -18.95
N CYS A 368 -19.76 2.29 -18.11
CA CYS A 368 -20.12 2.86 -16.80
C CYS A 368 -18.92 2.95 -15.86
N GLY A 369 -17.98 2.00 -15.94
CA GLY A 369 -16.73 2.05 -15.18
C GLY A 369 -15.78 3.17 -15.60
N PHE A 370 -15.97 3.76 -16.78
CA PHE A 370 -15.15 4.88 -17.26
C PHE A 370 -15.61 6.24 -16.72
N LEU A 371 -16.83 6.33 -16.17
CA LEU A 371 -17.33 7.53 -15.53
C LEU A 371 -16.65 7.74 -14.16
N GLN A 372 -16.29 8.98 -13.83
CA GLN A 372 -15.77 9.34 -12.51
C GLN A 372 -16.74 8.98 -11.38
N SER A 373 -18.05 9.03 -11.66
CA SER A 373 -19.10 8.65 -10.70
C SER A 373 -19.14 7.16 -10.35
N SER A 374 -18.42 6.30 -11.09
CA SER A 374 -18.20 4.91 -10.68
C SER A 374 -17.23 4.79 -9.50
N ASN A 375 -16.45 5.83 -9.23
CA ASN A 375 -15.34 5.91 -8.28
C ASN A 375 -14.15 4.98 -8.57
N LEU A 376 -14.22 4.10 -9.57
CA LEU A 376 -13.14 3.15 -9.88
C LEU A 376 -11.87 3.86 -10.38
N ALA A 377 -12.03 4.89 -11.22
CA ALA A 377 -10.91 5.71 -11.70
C ALA A 377 -10.24 6.50 -10.56
N HIS A 378 -11.03 7.03 -9.62
CA HIS A 378 -10.52 7.72 -8.45
C HIS A 378 -9.78 6.77 -7.50
N LEU A 379 -10.36 5.59 -7.20
CA LEU A 379 -9.70 4.56 -6.40
C LEU A 379 -8.35 4.14 -7.01
N PHE A 380 -8.29 4.00 -8.34
CA PHE A 380 -7.04 3.72 -9.05
C PHE A 380 -6.03 4.87 -8.86
N ALA A 381 -6.43 6.11 -9.16
CA ALA A 381 -5.58 7.30 -9.06
C ALA A 381 -5.00 7.51 -7.64
N GLU A 382 -5.82 7.30 -6.61
CA GLU A 382 -5.44 7.42 -5.20
C GLU A 382 -4.58 6.25 -4.68
N ASN A 383 -4.51 5.15 -5.43
CA ASN A 383 -3.77 3.96 -5.00
C ASN A 383 -2.50 3.68 -5.82
N VAL A 384 -2.44 4.10 -7.08
CA VAL A 384 -1.33 3.76 -8.00
C VAL A 384 0.03 4.22 -7.49
N GLY A 385 0.08 5.32 -6.73
CA GLY A 385 1.31 5.78 -6.07
C GLY A 385 1.91 4.74 -5.11
N ALA A 386 1.13 3.79 -4.59
CA ALA A 386 1.62 2.72 -3.72
C ALA A 386 2.59 1.77 -4.42
N CYS A 387 2.62 1.74 -5.76
CA CYS A 387 3.64 1.03 -6.53
C CYS A 387 5.02 1.70 -6.44
N THR A 388 5.09 2.96 -5.99
CA THR A 388 6.29 3.79 -6.03
C THR A 388 6.75 4.23 -4.63
N PHE A 389 5.88 4.89 -3.85
CA PHE A 389 6.26 5.34 -2.50
C PHE A 389 6.47 4.14 -1.57
N GLU A 390 7.24 4.33 -0.49
CA GLU A 390 7.66 3.23 0.40
C GLU A 390 8.47 2.12 -0.29
N GLY A 391 9.03 2.41 -1.46
CA GLY A 391 9.93 1.54 -2.24
C GLY A 391 9.26 0.98 -3.49
N THR A 392 9.95 1.06 -4.62
CA THR A 392 9.47 0.51 -5.90
C THR A 392 9.50 -1.01 -5.90
N PHE A 393 8.68 -1.62 -6.76
CA PHE A 393 8.62 -3.07 -6.94
C PHE A 393 10.02 -3.68 -7.09
N ASP A 394 10.81 -3.19 -8.05
CA ASP A 394 12.13 -3.74 -8.41
C ASP A 394 13.13 -3.69 -7.25
N VAL A 395 13.02 -2.71 -6.36
CA VAL A 395 13.94 -2.55 -5.22
C VAL A 395 13.50 -3.41 -4.04
N LEU A 396 12.20 -3.48 -3.78
CA LEU A 396 11.66 -4.24 -2.64
C LEU A 396 11.80 -5.75 -2.85
N VAL A 397 11.58 -6.25 -4.06
CA VAL A 397 11.80 -7.68 -4.38
C VAL A 397 13.25 -8.08 -4.15
N GLN A 398 14.21 -7.18 -4.41
CA GLN A 398 15.62 -7.44 -4.12
C GLN A 398 15.94 -7.47 -2.62
N GLN A 399 15.30 -6.62 -1.81
CA GLN A 399 15.44 -6.65 -0.35
C GLN A 399 14.90 -7.97 0.21
N HIS A 400 13.74 -8.40 -0.30
CA HIS A 400 13.09 -9.63 0.11
C HIS A 400 13.89 -10.87 -0.30
N ALA A 401 14.29 -10.99 -1.57
CA ALA A 401 15.06 -12.14 -2.05
C ALA A 401 16.41 -12.30 -1.33
N ARG A 402 17.11 -11.20 -0.99
CA ARG A 402 18.34 -11.27 -0.18
C ARG A 402 18.10 -11.82 1.22
N HIS A 403 16.95 -11.53 1.82
CA HIS A 403 16.58 -12.13 3.10
C HIS A 403 16.31 -13.63 2.92
N LEU A 404 15.57 -14.03 1.89
CA LEU A 404 15.26 -15.44 1.61
C LEU A 404 16.53 -16.27 1.36
N LEU A 405 17.53 -15.75 0.63
CA LEU A 405 18.83 -16.40 0.46
C LEU A 405 19.55 -16.63 1.80
N LYS A 406 19.52 -15.63 2.69
CA LYS A 406 20.12 -15.76 4.03
C LYS A 406 19.35 -16.75 4.90
N ALA A 407 18.02 -16.75 4.82
CA ALA A 407 17.17 -17.69 5.54
C ALA A 407 17.42 -19.13 5.08
N HIS A 408 17.52 -19.35 3.77
CA HIS A 408 17.87 -20.64 3.19
C HIS A 408 19.24 -21.12 3.68
N ALA A 409 20.30 -20.31 3.54
CA ALA A 409 21.63 -20.67 4.02
C ALA A 409 21.70 -20.96 5.53
N ARG A 410 20.86 -20.29 6.34
CA ARG A 410 20.76 -20.53 7.79
C ARG A 410 20.05 -21.84 8.09
N LEU A 411 18.91 -22.10 7.46
CA LEU A 411 18.04 -23.24 7.76
C LEU A 411 18.55 -24.55 7.16
N SER A 412 19.19 -24.52 5.98
CA SER A 412 19.83 -25.71 5.39
C SER A 412 21.02 -26.24 6.21
N ARG A 413 21.58 -25.42 7.11
CA ARG A 413 22.68 -25.81 8.02
C ARG A 413 22.18 -26.32 9.37
N SER A 414 20.94 -26.05 9.73
CA SER A 414 20.35 -26.55 10.96
C SER A 414 19.86 -27.96 10.70
N LYS A 415 20.49 -28.98 11.31
CA LYS A 415 19.91 -30.33 11.29
C LYS A 415 18.50 -30.22 11.87
N VAL A 416 17.53 -30.90 11.26
CA VAL A 416 16.14 -30.97 11.75
C VAL A 416 16.14 -31.63 13.14
N SER A 417 16.44 -30.85 14.18
CA SER A 417 16.18 -31.22 15.55
C SER A 417 14.72 -30.89 15.79
N GLY A 418 13.90 -31.94 15.91
CA GLY A 418 12.51 -31.79 16.26
C GLY A 418 12.32 -31.02 17.57
N VAL A 419 11.09 -30.54 17.74
CA VAL A 419 10.50 -29.89 18.93
C VAL A 419 10.45 -28.35 18.87
N ASP A 420 9.22 -27.84 18.71
CA ASP A 420 8.66 -26.56 19.18
C ASP A 420 9.40 -25.24 18.87
N GLU A 421 9.90 -25.07 17.65
CA GLU A 421 10.20 -23.71 17.15
C GLU A 421 8.97 -23.09 16.47
N GLU A 422 8.56 -21.92 16.97
CA GLU A 422 7.48 -21.08 16.46
C GLU A 422 7.52 -20.96 14.91
N GLU A 423 6.35 -21.07 14.27
CA GLU A 423 6.26 -20.99 12.80
C GLU A 423 6.57 -19.56 12.35
N THR A 424 7.61 -19.39 11.55
CA THR A 424 7.96 -18.11 10.93
C THR A 424 7.66 -18.13 9.42
N PRO A 425 7.58 -16.96 8.76
CA PRO A 425 7.42 -16.85 7.31
C PRO A 425 8.42 -17.67 6.47
N THR A 426 9.55 -18.10 7.03
CA THR A 426 10.58 -18.87 6.32
C THR A 426 10.72 -20.32 6.81
N SER A 427 9.90 -20.78 7.75
CA SER A 427 10.01 -22.13 8.35
C SER A 427 9.88 -23.28 7.36
N PHE A 428 9.17 -23.10 6.23
CA PHE A 428 9.07 -24.13 5.18
C PHE A 428 10.42 -24.53 4.57
N LEU A 429 11.43 -23.65 4.65
CA LEU A 429 12.78 -23.93 4.17
C LEU A 429 13.51 -25.00 5.00
N ARG A 430 12.99 -25.39 6.17
CA ARG A 430 13.48 -26.56 6.92
C ARG A 430 13.30 -27.87 6.12
N PHE A 431 12.36 -27.89 5.19
CA PHE A 431 12.10 -29.02 4.28
C PHE A 431 12.68 -28.79 2.87
N ALA A 432 13.63 -27.86 2.72
CA ALA A 432 14.19 -27.51 1.41
C ALA A 432 14.77 -28.72 0.68
N ASP A 433 15.45 -29.64 1.36
CA ASP A 433 16.01 -30.85 0.74
C ASP A 433 14.92 -31.75 0.14
N LEU A 434 13.80 -31.92 0.85
CA LEU A 434 12.63 -32.65 0.36
C LEU A 434 12.01 -31.94 -0.86
N TYR A 435 11.77 -30.64 -0.73
CA TYR A 435 11.13 -29.85 -1.79
C TYR A 435 12.00 -29.73 -3.05
N ASN A 436 13.32 -29.73 -2.89
CA ASN A 436 14.27 -29.65 -3.99
C ASN A 436 14.56 -31.02 -4.64
N ASP A 437 14.07 -32.15 -4.10
CA ASP A 437 14.21 -33.45 -4.77
C ASP A 437 13.51 -33.40 -6.14
N PRO A 438 14.24 -33.57 -7.26
CA PRO A 438 13.68 -33.51 -8.61
C PRO A 438 12.68 -34.63 -8.90
N ARG A 439 12.58 -35.66 -8.05
CA ARG A 439 11.59 -36.76 -8.13
C ARG A 439 10.32 -36.48 -7.36
N LEU A 440 10.29 -35.45 -6.50
CA LEU A 440 9.06 -35.07 -5.80
C LEU A 440 8.00 -34.62 -6.81
N ARG A 441 6.82 -35.24 -6.73
CA ARG A 441 5.64 -34.96 -7.56
C ARG A 441 4.46 -34.58 -6.68
N CYS A 442 3.52 -33.83 -7.23
CA CYS A 442 2.26 -33.55 -6.56
C CYS A 442 1.45 -34.84 -6.35
N ASN A 443 0.89 -35.01 -5.15
CA ASN A 443 0.09 -36.16 -4.75
C ASN A 443 -1.43 -35.97 -4.99
N ALA A 444 -1.81 -35.03 -5.88
CA ALA A 444 -3.20 -34.82 -6.29
C ALA A 444 -3.56 -35.74 -7.47
N TYR A 445 -4.70 -36.45 -7.38
CA TYR A 445 -5.15 -37.41 -8.39
C TYR A 445 -6.50 -37.04 -9.01
N ARG A 446 -7.24 -36.14 -8.39
CA ARG A 446 -8.54 -35.64 -8.85
C ARG A 446 -8.54 -34.11 -8.88
N ALA A 447 -9.37 -33.52 -9.73
CA ALA A 447 -9.52 -32.07 -9.79
C ALA A 447 -9.87 -31.46 -8.42
N GLU A 448 -10.72 -32.11 -7.65
CA GLU A 448 -11.15 -31.66 -6.31
C GLU A 448 -10.02 -31.64 -5.27
N ASP A 449 -8.92 -32.38 -5.50
CA ASP A 449 -7.77 -32.36 -4.61
C ASP A 449 -7.08 -30.98 -4.61
N PHE A 450 -7.16 -30.24 -5.71
CA PHE A 450 -6.65 -28.86 -5.82
C PHE A 450 -7.49 -27.83 -5.03
N GLY A 451 -8.53 -28.27 -4.31
CA GLY A 451 -9.24 -27.48 -3.30
C GLY A 451 -8.80 -27.78 -1.88
N LYS A 452 -7.93 -28.77 -1.65
CA LYS A 452 -7.43 -29.10 -0.31
C LYS A 452 -6.32 -28.12 0.08
N PHE A 453 -6.46 -27.52 1.27
CA PHE A 453 -5.52 -26.51 1.75
C PHE A 453 -4.07 -27.02 1.87
N HIS A 454 -3.85 -28.29 2.25
CA HIS A 454 -2.51 -28.86 2.27
C HIS A 454 -1.92 -28.99 0.85
N VAL A 455 -2.67 -29.50 -0.13
CA VAL A 455 -2.20 -29.60 -1.54
C VAL A 455 -1.81 -28.24 -2.10
N LEU A 456 -2.63 -27.21 -1.83
CA LEU A 456 -2.33 -25.84 -2.24
C LEU A 456 -1.05 -25.31 -1.58
N THR A 457 -0.90 -25.55 -0.27
CA THR A 457 0.25 -25.09 0.52
C THR A 457 1.53 -25.80 0.08
N ASP A 458 1.52 -27.14 -0.01
CA ASP A 458 2.64 -27.96 -0.44
C ASP A 458 3.13 -27.54 -1.84
N ALA A 459 2.22 -27.34 -2.79
CA ALA A 459 2.57 -26.88 -4.12
C ALA A 459 3.30 -25.52 -4.08
N LEU A 460 2.76 -24.55 -3.36
CA LEU A 460 3.34 -23.21 -3.28
C LEU A 460 4.66 -23.18 -2.49
N GLU A 461 4.81 -24.02 -1.46
CA GLU A 461 6.06 -24.23 -0.72
C GLU A 461 7.14 -24.86 -1.62
N VAL A 462 6.82 -25.92 -2.35
CA VAL A 462 7.73 -26.55 -3.32
C VAL A 462 8.18 -25.54 -4.36
N ARG A 463 7.24 -24.78 -4.96
CA ARG A 463 7.56 -23.75 -5.95
C ARG A 463 8.49 -22.67 -5.36
N ALA A 464 8.21 -22.20 -4.15
CA ALA A 464 9.04 -21.19 -3.50
C ALA A 464 10.45 -21.72 -3.20
N ALA A 465 10.56 -22.93 -2.63
CA ALA A 465 11.83 -23.57 -2.30
C ALA A 465 12.71 -23.81 -3.53
N ARG A 466 12.16 -24.41 -4.59
CA ARG A 466 12.88 -24.66 -5.85
C ARG A 466 13.31 -23.38 -6.55
N SER A 467 12.49 -22.33 -6.47
CA SER A 467 12.87 -21.02 -7.03
C SER A 467 14.02 -20.39 -6.26
N ILE A 468 14.03 -20.52 -4.93
CA ILE A 468 15.14 -20.06 -4.08
C ILE A 468 16.41 -20.83 -4.42
N GLN A 469 16.32 -22.15 -4.57
CA GLN A 469 17.45 -23.00 -4.96
C GLN A 469 18.06 -22.56 -6.32
N ARG A 470 17.21 -22.33 -7.34
CA ARG A 470 17.67 -21.79 -8.64
C ARG A 470 18.37 -20.43 -8.51
N LEU A 471 17.89 -19.56 -7.61
CA LEU A 471 18.56 -18.29 -7.33
C LEU A 471 19.92 -18.50 -6.62
N VAL A 472 20.04 -19.47 -5.72
CA VAL A 472 21.32 -19.81 -5.08
C VAL A 472 22.35 -20.23 -6.14
N GLU A 473 21.98 -21.17 -7.01
CA GLU A 473 22.85 -21.66 -8.09
C GLU A 473 23.25 -20.56 -9.08
N ALA A 474 22.31 -19.69 -9.45
CA ALA A 474 22.60 -18.55 -10.33
C ALA A 474 23.52 -17.52 -9.67
N MET A 475 23.33 -17.26 -8.37
CA MET A 475 24.21 -16.38 -7.59
C MET A 475 25.62 -16.95 -7.49
N GLU A 476 25.78 -18.27 -7.32
CA GLU A 476 27.09 -18.93 -7.33
C GLU A 476 27.77 -18.84 -8.70
N THR A 477 27.02 -19.17 -9.76
CA THR A 477 27.52 -19.16 -11.16
C THR A 477 27.94 -17.78 -11.62
N SER A 478 27.23 -16.73 -11.18
CA SER A 478 27.52 -15.33 -11.54
C SER A 478 28.61 -14.68 -10.68
N GLY A 479 29.26 -15.42 -9.76
CA GLY A 479 30.23 -14.83 -8.83
C GLY A 479 29.59 -13.86 -7.84
N ASN A 480 28.33 -14.11 -7.45
CA ASN A 480 27.48 -13.27 -6.62
C ASN A 480 27.11 -11.90 -7.25
N ASP A 481 27.14 -11.78 -8.58
CA ASP A 481 26.60 -10.60 -9.25
C ASP A 481 25.07 -10.55 -9.16
N ARG A 482 24.58 -9.73 -8.23
CA ARG A 482 23.15 -9.53 -8.02
C ARG A 482 22.45 -8.97 -9.24
N ASN A 483 23.14 -8.15 -10.04
CA ASN A 483 22.53 -7.51 -11.20
C ASN A 483 22.12 -8.56 -12.24
N SER A 484 23.01 -9.52 -12.53
CA SER A 484 22.70 -10.67 -13.41
C SER A 484 21.52 -11.52 -12.94
N CYS A 485 21.25 -11.56 -11.63
CA CYS A 485 20.24 -12.43 -11.03
C CYS A 485 18.90 -11.72 -10.70
N MET A 486 18.72 -10.43 -11.05
CA MET A 486 17.56 -9.64 -10.61
C MET A 486 16.20 -10.22 -11.03
N LEU A 487 16.12 -10.87 -12.19
CA LEU A 487 14.89 -11.54 -12.64
C LEU A 487 14.53 -12.72 -11.72
N LEU A 488 15.52 -13.54 -11.33
CA LEU A 488 15.31 -14.62 -10.37
C LEU A 488 14.98 -14.10 -8.97
N MET A 489 15.58 -12.99 -8.55
CA MET A 489 15.22 -12.32 -7.28
C MET A 489 13.75 -11.89 -7.28
N THR A 490 13.27 -11.34 -8.39
CA THR A 490 11.85 -10.98 -8.58
C THR A 490 10.94 -12.18 -8.49
N THR A 491 11.28 -13.27 -9.19
CA THR A 491 10.54 -14.55 -9.17
C THR A 491 10.46 -15.12 -7.76
N VAL A 492 11.58 -15.21 -7.05
CA VAL A 492 11.66 -15.74 -5.68
C VAL A 492 10.82 -14.92 -4.70
N SER A 493 10.94 -13.59 -4.76
CA SER A 493 10.14 -12.69 -3.92
C SER A 493 8.65 -12.86 -4.19
N THR A 494 8.26 -12.95 -5.46
CA THR A 494 6.86 -13.13 -5.88
C THR A 494 6.30 -14.46 -5.40
N HIS A 495 7.03 -15.56 -5.60
CA HIS A 495 6.58 -16.90 -5.19
C HIS A 495 6.40 -17.02 -3.67
N HIS A 496 7.33 -16.45 -2.89
CA HIS A 496 7.22 -16.43 -1.44
C HIS A 496 6.08 -15.52 -0.96
N ALA A 497 5.92 -14.32 -1.54
CA ALA A 497 4.82 -13.43 -1.19
C ALA A 497 3.44 -14.05 -1.48
N GLU A 498 3.28 -14.75 -2.61
CA GLU A 498 2.05 -15.51 -2.94
C GLU A 498 1.78 -16.65 -1.94
N LEU A 499 2.82 -17.37 -1.51
CA LEU A 499 2.71 -18.38 -0.46
C LEU A 499 2.24 -17.75 0.87
N MET A 500 2.79 -16.60 1.25
CA MET A 500 2.39 -15.88 2.46
C MET A 500 0.93 -15.42 2.41
N LEU A 501 0.46 -14.95 1.25
CA LEU A 501 -0.95 -14.60 1.04
C LEU A 501 -1.87 -15.82 1.23
N LEU A 502 -1.52 -16.96 0.62
CA LEU A 502 -2.32 -18.18 0.77
C LEU A 502 -2.33 -18.67 2.23
N LYS A 503 -1.17 -18.78 2.88
CA LYS A 503 -1.07 -19.23 4.28
C LYS A 503 -1.89 -18.33 5.21
N SER A 504 -1.79 -17.01 5.02
CA SER A 504 -2.57 -16.05 5.81
C SER A 504 -4.07 -16.23 5.58
N PHE A 505 -4.50 -16.46 4.33
CA PHE A 505 -5.91 -16.70 4.02
C PHE A 505 -6.42 -18.02 4.63
N ILE A 506 -5.64 -19.10 4.54
CA ILE A 506 -5.98 -20.39 5.15
C ILE A 506 -6.10 -20.26 6.68
N SER A 507 -5.14 -19.59 7.32
CA SER A 507 -5.21 -19.29 8.76
C SER A 507 -6.46 -18.48 9.12
N GLY A 508 -6.78 -17.47 8.30
CA GLY A 508 -8.01 -16.70 8.39
C GLY A 508 -9.28 -17.54 8.28
N VAL A 509 -9.32 -18.53 7.37
CA VAL A 509 -10.44 -19.47 7.28
C VAL A 509 -10.56 -20.31 8.56
N TYR A 510 -9.44 -20.79 9.09
CA TYR A 510 -9.46 -21.63 10.29
C TYR A 510 -9.90 -20.87 11.55
N SER A 511 -9.59 -19.58 11.65
CA SER A 511 -10.03 -18.74 12.78
C SER A 511 -11.54 -18.43 12.78
N LEU A 512 -12.23 -18.62 11.66
CA LEU A 512 -13.68 -18.43 11.59
C LEU A 512 -14.44 -19.58 12.31
N PRO A 513 -15.56 -19.27 12.99
CA PRO A 513 -16.45 -20.28 13.56
C PRO A 513 -17.00 -21.24 12.50
N ALA A 514 -17.26 -22.49 12.88
CA ALA A 514 -17.88 -23.47 11.99
C ALA A 514 -19.26 -22.99 11.51
N GLY A 515 -19.54 -23.13 10.21
CA GLY A 515 -20.83 -22.73 9.63
C GLY A 515 -20.73 -22.28 8.18
N LYS A 516 -21.83 -21.71 7.67
CA LYS A 516 -21.97 -21.27 6.26
C LYS A 516 -20.96 -20.19 5.89
N THR A 517 -20.62 -19.28 6.82
CA THR A 517 -19.62 -18.23 6.60
C THR A 517 -18.24 -18.83 6.34
N LYS A 518 -17.77 -19.71 7.24
CA LYS A 518 -16.49 -20.42 7.05
C LYS A 518 -16.46 -21.21 5.75
N ALA A 519 -17.56 -21.87 5.38
CA ALA A 519 -17.66 -22.60 4.12
C ALA A 519 -17.54 -21.69 2.89
N ALA A 520 -18.23 -20.54 2.87
CA ALA A 520 -18.15 -19.59 1.75
C ALA A 520 -16.76 -18.95 1.62
N VAL A 521 -16.15 -18.56 2.74
CA VAL A 521 -14.79 -18.00 2.76
C VAL A 521 -13.74 -19.07 2.40
N ALA A 522 -13.95 -20.34 2.81
CA ALA A 522 -13.11 -21.45 2.41
C ALA A 522 -13.15 -21.68 0.89
N GLN A 523 -14.35 -21.66 0.27
CA GLN A 523 -14.50 -21.79 -1.19
C GLN A 523 -13.81 -20.64 -1.93
N LEU A 524 -13.88 -19.41 -1.40
CA LEU A 524 -13.15 -18.28 -1.94
C LEU A 524 -11.63 -18.46 -1.82
N CYS A 525 -11.14 -18.97 -0.69
CA CYS A 525 -9.73 -19.30 -0.47
C CYS A 525 -9.25 -20.40 -1.43
N GLN A 526 -10.07 -21.43 -1.68
CA GLN A 526 -9.80 -22.47 -2.66
C GLN A 526 -9.70 -21.90 -4.07
N LEU A 527 -10.63 -21.01 -4.45
CA LEU A 527 -10.61 -20.36 -5.76
C LEU A 527 -9.35 -19.49 -5.93
N PHE A 528 -9.01 -18.72 -4.89
CA PHE A 528 -7.78 -17.93 -4.86
C PHE A 528 -6.54 -18.82 -5.03
N GLY A 529 -6.40 -19.88 -4.23
CA GLY A 529 -5.29 -20.82 -4.32
C GLY A 529 -5.19 -21.49 -5.70
N ALA A 530 -6.30 -21.99 -6.24
CA ALA A 530 -6.35 -22.56 -7.58
C ALA A 530 -5.96 -21.53 -8.66
N SER A 531 -6.35 -20.25 -8.51
CA SER A 531 -5.95 -19.19 -9.45
C SER A 531 -4.44 -18.92 -9.42
N LEU A 532 -3.79 -19.01 -8.26
CA LEU A 532 -2.33 -18.93 -8.14
C LEU A 532 -1.65 -20.11 -8.84
N LEU A 533 -2.21 -21.32 -8.69
CA LEU A 533 -1.72 -22.51 -9.39
C LEU A 533 -1.82 -22.34 -10.91
N VAL A 534 -2.99 -21.92 -11.43
CA VAL A 534 -3.18 -21.66 -12.87
C VAL A 534 -2.16 -20.64 -13.40
N ARG A 535 -1.98 -19.52 -12.70
CA ARG A 535 -0.99 -18.49 -13.11
C ARG A 535 0.44 -19.01 -13.06
N GLY A 536 0.75 -19.92 -12.13
CA GLY A 536 2.07 -20.51 -11.94
C GLY A 536 2.33 -21.79 -12.75
N LEU A 537 1.38 -22.28 -13.55
CA LEU A 537 1.46 -23.61 -14.20
C LEU A 537 2.76 -23.84 -14.97
N GLY A 538 3.26 -22.82 -15.67
CA GLY A 538 4.54 -22.91 -16.40
C GLY A 538 5.70 -23.33 -15.51
N VAL A 539 5.80 -22.77 -14.29
CA VAL A 539 6.86 -23.09 -13.33
C VAL A 539 6.68 -24.50 -12.77
N PHE A 540 5.45 -24.89 -12.41
CA PHE A 540 5.18 -26.22 -11.88
C PHE A 540 5.47 -27.33 -12.91
N ARG A 541 5.24 -27.05 -14.20
CA ARG A 541 5.57 -27.96 -15.30
C ARG A 541 7.07 -27.97 -15.60
N GLN A 542 7.74 -26.82 -15.55
CA GLN A 542 9.20 -26.74 -15.70
C GLN A 542 9.93 -27.53 -14.61
N ASP A 543 9.44 -27.49 -13.38
CA ASP A 543 10.02 -28.23 -12.26
C ASP A 543 9.54 -29.70 -12.20
N ASP A 544 8.80 -30.18 -13.22
CA ASP A 544 8.15 -31.50 -13.29
C ASP A 544 7.30 -31.86 -12.06
N TYR A 545 6.87 -30.88 -11.26
CA TYR A 545 6.08 -31.12 -10.05
C TYR A 545 4.65 -31.55 -10.39
N PHE A 546 4.05 -30.89 -11.39
CA PHE A 546 2.75 -31.26 -11.94
C PHE A 546 2.93 -32.03 -13.24
N SER A 547 2.12 -33.07 -13.44
CA SER A 547 1.94 -33.70 -14.76
C SER A 547 1.05 -32.85 -15.68
N ASN A 548 0.98 -33.20 -16.97
CA ASN A 548 0.05 -32.57 -17.91
C ASN A 548 -1.42 -32.73 -17.46
N ALA A 549 -1.78 -33.94 -17.02
CA ALA A 549 -3.13 -34.24 -16.52
C ALA A 549 -3.47 -33.42 -15.26
N GLN A 550 -2.51 -33.25 -14.35
CA GLN A 550 -2.69 -32.40 -13.18
C GLN A 550 -2.86 -30.93 -13.56
N GLY A 551 -2.14 -30.41 -14.57
CA GLY A 551 -2.35 -29.06 -15.08
C GLY A 551 -3.79 -28.82 -15.56
N GLU A 552 -4.33 -29.76 -16.33
CA GLU A 552 -5.73 -29.75 -16.78
C GLU A 552 -6.72 -29.84 -15.60
N MET A 553 -6.43 -30.70 -14.61
CA MET A 553 -7.24 -30.83 -13.39
C MET A 553 -7.33 -29.52 -12.59
N VAL A 554 -6.24 -28.74 -12.51
CA VAL A 554 -6.25 -27.42 -11.86
C VAL A 554 -7.22 -26.46 -12.57
N HIS A 555 -7.19 -26.41 -13.91
CA HIS A 555 -8.12 -25.60 -14.69
C HIS A 555 -9.58 -26.01 -14.48
N GLN A 556 -9.85 -27.32 -14.53
CA GLN A 556 -11.19 -27.87 -14.29
C GLN A 556 -11.70 -27.55 -12.88
N HIS A 557 -10.83 -27.64 -11.87
CA HIS A 557 -11.21 -27.31 -10.50
C HIS A 557 -11.52 -25.82 -10.33
N LEU A 558 -10.69 -24.93 -10.89
CA LEU A 558 -10.95 -23.49 -10.88
C LEU A 558 -12.31 -23.16 -11.49
N GLN A 559 -12.63 -23.74 -12.65
CA GLN A 559 -13.93 -23.53 -13.31
C GLN A 559 -15.10 -24.04 -12.46
N LYS A 560 -14.96 -25.21 -11.83
CA LYS A 560 -15.97 -25.77 -10.90
C LYS A 560 -16.22 -24.85 -9.70
N LEU A 561 -15.19 -24.18 -9.18
CA LEU A 561 -15.29 -23.25 -8.05
C LEU A 561 -15.98 -21.93 -8.40
N LEU A 562 -16.04 -21.52 -9.67
CA LEU A 562 -16.72 -20.28 -10.06
C LEU A 562 -18.20 -20.29 -9.66
N VAL A 563 -18.89 -21.43 -9.83
CA VAL A 563 -20.33 -21.57 -9.54
C VAL A 563 -20.67 -21.36 -8.05
N PRO A 564 -20.07 -22.08 -7.07
CA PRO A 564 -20.38 -21.87 -5.66
C PRO A 564 -19.95 -20.50 -5.15
N VAL A 565 -18.82 -19.95 -5.63
CA VAL A 565 -18.36 -18.61 -5.24
C VAL A 565 -19.28 -17.53 -5.81
N ARG A 566 -19.70 -17.65 -7.07
CA ARG A 566 -20.70 -16.77 -7.72
C ARG A 566 -21.99 -16.64 -6.92
N ARG A 567 -22.49 -17.72 -6.34
CA ARG A 567 -23.71 -17.71 -5.51
C ARG A 567 -23.57 -16.85 -4.26
N ASN A 568 -22.35 -16.68 -3.75
CA ASN A 568 -22.06 -15.90 -2.56
C ASN A 568 -21.37 -14.56 -2.87
N ALA A 569 -21.07 -14.24 -4.13
CA ALA A 569 -20.22 -13.10 -4.49
C ALA A 569 -20.70 -11.74 -3.93
N VAL A 570 -22.01 -11.46 -4.02
CA VAL A 570 -22.60 -10.24 -3.43
C VAL A 570 -22.45 -10.24 -1.91
N ARG A 571 -22.73 -11.36 -1.23
CA ARG A 571 -22.57 -11.47 0.23
C ARG A 571 -21.12 -11.35 0.69
N LEU A 572 -20.18 -11.90 -0.07
CA LEU A 572 -18.74 -11.80 0.18
C LEU A 572 -18.25 -10.35 0.01
N THR A 573 -18.86 -9.57 -0.87
CA THR A 573 -18.50 -8.16 -1.04
C THR A 573 -19.23 -7.24 -0.07
N ASP A 574 -20.48 -7.54 0.27
CA ASP A 574 -21.23 -6.83 1.32
C ASP A 574 -20.65 -7.06 2.73
N ALA A 575 -19.93 -8.16 2.96
CA ALA A 575 -19.28 -8.45 4.24
C ALA A 575 -18.15 -7.45 4.62
N TRP A 576 -17.69 -6.63 3.68
CA TRP A 576 -16.82 -5.49 3.98
C TRP A 576 -17.55 -4.33 4.66
N ASP A 577 -18.88 -4.34 4.61
CA ASP A 577 -19.77 -3.36 5.25
C ASP A 577 -19.55 -1.91 4.79
N PHE A 578 -19.13 -1.73 3.53
CA PHE A 578 -19.01 -0.40 2.95
C PHE A 578 -20.39 0.23 2.74
N SER A 579 -20.56 1.43 3.28
CA SER A 579 -21.71 2.28 2.98
C SER A 579 -21.63 2.85 1.55
N ASP A 580 -22.78 3.25 0.99
CA ASP A 580 -22.82 3.98 -0.29
C ASP A 580 -22.02 5.29 -0.24
N PHE A 581 -21.88 5.89 0.96
CA PHE A 581 -21.08 7.09 1.18
C PHE A 581 -19.58 6.83 1.02
N GLU A 582 -19.08 5.69 1.52
CA GLU A 582 -17.66 5.31 1.40
C GLU A 582 -17.32 4.83 -0.01
N LEU A 583 -18.20 4.02 -0.62
CA LEU A 583 -17.99 3.59 -2.01
C LEU A 583 -18.09 4.76 -2.98
N ASN A 584 -18.89 5.78 -2.66
CA ASN A 584 -19.11 6.98 -3.46
C ASN A 584 -19.35 6.67 -4.94
N SER A 585 -20.12 5.61 -5.22
CA SER A 585 -20.24 5.03 -6.55
C SER A 585 -21.69 4.94 -6.98
N THR A 586 -22.02 5.49 -8.15
CA THR A 586 -23.36 5.38 -8.75
C THR A 586 -23.69 3.94 -9.14
N ILE A 587 -22.68 3.14 -9.46
CA ILE A 587 -22.85 1.75 -9.92
C ILE A 587 -22.55 0.69 -8.85
N GLY A 588 -22.01 1.11 -7.70
CA GLY A 588 -21.72 0.26 -6.55
C GLY A 588 -22.75 0.35 -5.42
N ARG A 589 -23.93 0.92 -5.69
CA ARG A 589 -24.98 1.11 -4.67
C ARG A 589 -25.46 -0.21 -4.07
N TYR A 590 -25.72 -0.20 -2.78
CA TYR A 590 -26.23 -1.36 -2.04
C TYR A 590 -27.56 -1.88 -2.60
N ASP A 591 -28.46 -0.98 -3.01
CA ASP A 591 -29.79 -1.33 -3.54
C ASP A 591 -29.78 -1.87 -4.98
N GLY A 592 -28.66 -1.75 -5.70
CA GLY A 592 -28.52 -2.16 -7.09
C GLY A 592 -29.26 -1.27 -8.11
N ASP A 593 -29.84 -0.12 -7.72
CA ASP A 593 -30.52 0.81 -8.63
C ASP A 593 -29.52 1.74 -9.35
N ILE A 594 -28.68 1.11 -10.17
CA ILE A 594 -27.54 1.77 -10.82
C ILE A 594 -27.97 2.81 -11.87
N TYR A 595 -29.10 2.60 -12.56
CA TYR A 595 -29.50 3.44 -13.68
C TYR A 595 -30.10 4.77 -13.22
N ARG A 596 -30.97 4.75 -12.20
CA ARG A 596 -31.50 6.01 -11.64
C ARG A 596 -30.38 6.82 -11.00
N ALA A 597 -29.42 6.17 -10.35
CA ALA A 597 -28.26 6.84 -9.78
C ALA A 597 -27.36 7.50 -10.84
N LEU A 598 -27.15 6.84 -11.98
CA LEU A 598 -26.42 7.42 -13.11
C LEU A 598 -27.15 8.66 -13.67
N VAL A 599 -28.46 8.59 -13.83
CA VAL A 599 -29.27 9.74 -14.30
C VAL A 599 -29.28 10.88 -13.28
N GLU A 600 -29.36 10.58 -11.98
CA GLU A 600 -29.34 11.61 -10.95
C GLU A 600 -27.98 12.33 -10.90
N GLN A 601 -26.89 11.62 -11.14
CA GLN A 601 -25.56 12.22 -11.18
C GLN A 601 -25.41 13.28 -12.27
N THR A 602 -26.10 13.15 -13.41
CA THR A 602 -26.00 14.16 -14.49
C THR A 602 -26.58 15.51 -14.10
N LYS A 603 -27.49 15.56 -13.12
CA LYS A 603 -28.03 16.81 -12.57
C LYS A 603 -27.02 17.58 -11.73
N ARG A 604 -25.94 16.92 -11.29
CA ARG A 604 -24.85 17.52 -10.50
C ARG A 604 -23.69 18.02 -11.35
N GLU A 605 -23.68 17.68 -12.64
CA GLU A 605 -22.66 18.11 -13.59
C GLU A 605 -22.77 19.63 -13.84
N PRO A 606 -21.77 20.45 -13.46
CA PRO A 606 -21.83 21.90 -13.64
C PRO A 606 -22.06 22.33 -15.09
N LEU A 607 -21.56 21.57 -16.07
CA LEU A 607 -21.76 21.88 -17.50
C LEU A 607 -23.23 21.82 -17.93
N ASN A 608 -24.07 21.06 -17.22
CA ASN A 608 -25.50 20.94 -17.51
C ASN A 608 -26.34 22.08 -16.90
N ALA A 609 -25.72 23.05 -16.21
CA ALA A 609 -26.42 24.22 -15.68
C ALA A 609 -27.01 25.11 -16.79
N SER A 610 -26.44 25.06 -17.99
CA SER A 610 -27.00 25.68 -19.20
C SER A 610 -27.08 24.65 -20.35
N GLN A 611 -28.01 24.87 -21.28
CA GLN A 611 -28.10 24.04 -22.50
C GLN A 611 -27.10 24.49 -23.58
N VAL A 612 -26.62 25.73 -23.50
CA VAL A 612 -25.66 26.33 -24.42
C VAL A 612 -24.45 26.78 -23.61
N ILE A 613 -23.26 26.33 -24.01
CA ILE A 613 -22.00 26.70 -23.36
C ILE A 613 -21.66 28.17 -23.62
N ASP A 614 -21.02 28.83 -22.65
CA ASP A 614 -20.65 30.25 -22.74
C ASP A 614 -19.69 30.53 -23.91
N GLU A 615 -18.88 29.53 -24.28
CA GLU A 615 -17.94 29.57 -25.39
C GLU A 615 -18.59 29.56 -26.78
N TYR A 616 -19.90 29.27 -26.88
CA TYR A 616 -20.60 29.13 -28.15
C TYR A 616 -20.44 30.38 -29.02
N ASP A 617 -20.74 31.55 -28.46
CA ASP A 617 -20.77 32.83 -29.20
C ASP A 617 -19.38 33.23 -29.70
N LYS A 618 -18.36 32.88 -28.93
CA LYS A 618 -16.98 33.29 -29.18
C LYS A 618 -16.28 32.37 -30.17
N TYR A 619 -16.53 31.06 -30.11
CA TYR A 619 -15.72 30.08 -30.84
C TYR A 619 -16.52 29.24 -31.82
N LEU A 620 -17.77 28.90 -31.51
CA LEU A 620 -18.55 27.97 -32.34
C LEU A 620 -19.47 28.71 -33.32
N ARG A 621 -20.18 29.74 -32.86
CA ARG A 621 -21.07 30.57 -33.67
C ARG A 621 -20.35 31.16 -34.89
N PRO A 622 -19.14 31.76 -34.79
CA PRO A 622 -18.45 32.30 -35.96
C PRO A 622 -18.04 31.23 -36.98
N LEU A 623 -17.73 30.00 -36.56
CA LEU A 623 -17.40 28.90 -37.47
C LEU A 623 -18.63 28.38 -38.22
N ILE A 624 -19.78 28.30 -37.53
CA ILE A 624 -21.04 27.84 -38.12
C ILE A 624 -21.59 28.91 -39.07
N GLN A 625 -21.50 30.18 -38.70
CA GLN A 625 -22.07 31.30 -39.44
C GLN A 625 -21.13 31.92 -40.48
N SER A 626 -19.84 31.56 -40.53
CA SER A 626 -18.91 32.11 -41.55
C SER A 626 -19.21 31.64 -42.98
N ALA A 627 -20.07 30.64 -43.14
CA ALA A 627 -20.54 30.12 -44.43
C ALA A 627 -22.05 30.38 -44.69
N LEU A 628 -22.71 31.13 -43.80
CA LEU A 628 -24.06 31.68 -43.96
C LEU A 628 -23.93 33.16 -44.37
#